data_AF-A0A928JRF6-F1
#
_entry.id   AF-A0A928JRF6-F1
#
_cell.length_a   1.000
_cell.length_b   1.000
_cell.length_c   1.000
_cell.angle_alpha   90.00
_cell.angle_beta   90.00
_cell.angle_gamma   90.00
#
_symmetry.space_group_name_H-M   'P 1'
#
loop_
_entity.id
_entity.type
_entity.pdbx_description
1 polymer ?
#
loop_
_entity_poly.entity_id
_entity_poly.type
_entity_poly.pdbx_seq_one_letter_code
_entity_poly.pdbx_strand_id
1 'polypeptide(L)'
;HFKKLLSSIFAAVLLVCVLLVPGFAKTDAEKELEAATAQVAELEQKVADCQAAFTDAQAQNRRGSYGFFQWAGSKSATEALDNAKYKNLIAYGTAGDATSLDNLEAALDLIDKVNEYRKADGLKELVVTDTMMAMAEADADAYYDLNTAPKQFTVNGNKIAENLGTFSNAAKAADSWYAEKKVADEHPDYMSYSNANWSKVGHYFNLSQKKYTVTGAAANSRPVSGSKFCQVYFSNANGEKTYTTKEYRERIAEYRVFYDDRKEDLQEAQAALQQARVRQATAQRIVDAEKQGTATTTTTKA
;
A
#
# COMPACT_ATOMS: atom_id res chain seq x y z
N HIS A 1 -0.44 21.55 -11.90
CA HIS A 1 0.84 22.30 -12.07
C HIS A 1 0.69 23.76 -12.54
N PHE A 2 -0.03 24.11 -13.61
CA PHE A 2 -0.04 25.50 -14.15
C PHE A 2 -0.59 26.58 -13.20
N LYS A 3 -1.62 26.28 -12.38
CA LYS A 3 -2.19 27.25 -11.41
C LYS A 3 -1.25 27.59 -10.25
N LYS A 4 -0.35 26.68 -9.86
CA LYS A 4 0.58 26.89 -8.73
C LYS A 4 1.81 27.73 -9.13
N LEU A 5 2.23 27.69 -10.40
CA LEU A 5 3.34 28.50 -10.94
C LEU A 5 2.98 30.00 -11.01
N LEU A 6 1.71 30.33 -11.28
CA LEU A 6 1.23 31.71 -11.28
C LEU A 6 1.28 32.35 -9.88
N SER A 7 1.01 31.58 -8.82
CA SER A 7 1.04 32.10 -7.45
C SER A 7 2.44 32.52 -7.00
N SER A 8 3.50 31.82 -7.42
CA SER A 8 4.87 32.12 -6.98
C SER A 8 5.49 33.30 -7.72
N ILE A 9 5.13 33.50 -9.00
CA ILE A 9 5.54 34.68 -9.77
C ILE A 9 4.86 35.94 -9.20
N PHE A 10 3.59 35.85 -8.80
CA PHE A 10 2.88 36.98 -8.19
C PHE A 10 3.48 37.41 -6.84
N ALA A 11 3.90 36.48 -5.98
CA ALA A 11 4.53 36.83 -4.69
C ALA A 11 5.89 37.52 -4.84
N ALA A 12 6.73 37.04 -5.78
CA ALA A 12 8.04 37.64 -6.05
C ALA A 12 7.93 39.02 -6.72
N VAL A 13 6.95 39.19 -7.63
CA VAL A 13 6.69 40.47 -8.30
C VAL A 13 6.07 41.49 -7.34
N LEU A 14 5.19 41.08 -6.42
CA LEU A 14 4.63 41.98 -5.40
C LEU A 14 5.72 42.53 -4.47
N LEU A 15 6.66 41.69 -4.03
CA LEU A 15 7.76 42.11 -3.15
C LEU A 15 8.70 43.12 -3.84
N VAL A 16 8.91 42.99 -5.15
CA VAL A 16 9.68 43.96 -5.95
C VAL A 16 8.92 45.27 -6.17
N CYS A 17 7.60 45.25 -6.30
CA CYS A 17 6.81 46.48 -6.43
C CYS A 17 6.72 47.29 -5.12
N VAL A 18 6.77 46.61 -3.97
CA VAL A 18 6.83 47.25 -2.65
C VAL A 18 8.13 48.06 -2.47
N LEU A 19 9.22 47.67 -3.15
CA LEU A 19 10.54 48.32 -3.12
C LEU A 19 10.64 49.64 -3.92
N LEU A 20 9.60 50.06 -4.64
CA LEU A 20 9.59 51.32 -5.39
C LEU A 20 8.76 52.43 -4.72
N VAL A 21 8.22 52.20 -3.52
CA VAL A 21 7.44 53.21 -2.79
C VAL A 21 8.39 54.01 -1.89
N PRO A 22 8.58 55.33 -2.14
CA PRO A 22 9.29 56.20 -1.20
C PRO A 22 8.53 56.21 0.14
N GLY A 23 9.18 55.76 1.23
CA GLY A 23 8.58 55.77 2.56
C GLY A 23 8.44 54.41 3.27
N PHE A 24 9.06 53.33 2.78
CA PHE A 24 9.25 52.14 3.61
C PHE A 24 10.09 52.51 4.84
N ALA A 25 9.46 52.52 6.01
CA ALA A 25 10.11 52.90 7.25
C ALA A 25 10.90 51.71 7.80
N LYS A 26 12.00 51.97 8.51
CA LYS A 26 12.85 50.95 9.15
C LYS A 26 12.07 49.90 9.97
N THR A 27 11.02 50.35 10.63
CA THR A 27 10.12 49.49 11.42
C THR A 27 9.36 48.46 10.58
N ASP A 28 9.11 48.75 9.30
CA ASP A 28 8.40 47.85 8.39
C ASP A 28 9.33 46.79 7.80
N ALA A 29 10.59 47.12 7.54
CA ALA A 29 11.61 46.16 7.12
C ALA A 29 11.97 45.16 8.24
N GLU A 30 12.10 45.63 9.49
CA GLU A 30 12.36 44.77 10.65
C GLU A 30 11.19 43.81 10.92
N LYS A 31 9.94 44.27 10.78
CA LYS A 31 8.74 43.42 10.88
C LYS A 31 8.67 42.36 9.78
N GLU A 32 9.04 42.72 8.55
CA GLU A 32 9.07 41.77 7.44
C GLU A 32 10.14 40.69 7.64
N LEU A 33 11.32 41.06 8.17
CA LEU A 33 12.36 40.10 8.54
C LEU A 33 11.90 39.15 9.66
N GLU A 34 11.21 39.68 10.68
CA GLU A 34 10.62 38.87 11.76
C GLU A 34 9.59 37.88 11.19
N ALA A 35 8.66 38.36 10.36
CA ALA A 35 7.64 37.53 9.72
C ALA A 35 8.26 36.45 8.80
N ALA A 36 9.27 36.80 8.00
CA ALA A 36 9.96 35.85 7.13
C ALA A 36 10.75 34.82 7.95
N THR A 37 11.34 35.21 9.08
CA THR A 37 12.04 34.29 10.00
C THR A 37 11.07 33.32 10.66
N ALA A 38 9.92 33.80 11.14
CA ALA A 38 8.87 32.95 11.70
C ALA A 38 8.34 31.94 10.65
N GLN A 39 8.13 32.40 9.41
CA GLN A 39 7.71 31.53 8.30
C GLN A 39 8.75 30.45 7.96
N VAL A 40 10.05 30.77 8.01
CA VAL A 40 11.11 29.77 7.83
C VAL A 40 11.04 28.71 8.92
N ALA A 41 10.91 29.11 10.20
CA ALA A 41 10.81 28.17 11.32
C ALA A 41 9.59 27.22 11.19
N GLU A 42 8.42 27.74 10.79
CA GLU A 42 7.23 26.94 10.53
C GLU A 42 7.45 25.93 9.40
N LEU A 43 8.06 26.37 8.29
CA LEU A 43 8.32 25.50 7.14
C LEU A 43 9.43 24.48 7.40
N GLU A 44 10.40 24.78 8.27
CA GLU A 44 11.38 23.80 8.73
C GLU A 44 10.70 22.67 9.51
N GLN A 45 9.77 22.99 10.41
CA GLN A 45 8.97 21.97 11.10
C GLN A 45 8.12 21.16 10.11
N LYS A 46 7.44 21.83 9.16
CA LYS A 46 6.64 21.14 8.14
C LYS A 46 7.48 20.17 7.29
N VAL A 47 8.69 20.56 6.90
CA VAL A 47 9.62 19.67 6.18
C VAL A 47 9.98 18.46 7.05
N ALA A 48 10.27 18.66 8.34
CA ALA A 48 10.56 17.56 9.25
C ALA A 48 9.38 16.57 9.37
N ASP A 49 8.16 17.07 9.50
CA ASP A 49 6.96 16.25 9.59
C ASP A 49 6.71 15.47 8.29
N CYS A 50 6.82 16.13 7.12
CA CYS A 50 6.68 15.47 5.83
C CYS A 50 7.78 14.43 5.60
N GLN A 51 9.01 14.70 6.08
CA GLN A 51 10.13 13.76 5.97
C GLN A 51 9.89 12.51 6.83
N ALA A 52 9.36 12.66 8.04
CA ALA A 52 8.96 11.54 8.88
C ALA A 52 7.86 10.72 8.21
N ALA A 53 6.79 11.37 7.74
CA ALA A 53 5.66 10.71 7.08
C ALA A 53 6.06 9.97 5.79
N PHE A 54 6.95 10.55 4.98
CA PHE A 54 7.51 9.88 3.80
C PHE A 54 8.39 8.68 4.18
N THR A 55 9.19 8.79 5.22
CA THR A 55 10.04 7.69 5.70
C THR A 55 9.20 6.51 6.17
N ASP A 56 8.12 6.77 6.91
CA ASP A 56 7.18 5.74 7.35
C ASP A 56 6.46 5.09 6.17
N ALA A 57 5.94 5.89 5.23
CA ALA A 57 5.29 5.39 4.02
C ALA A 57 6.26 4.55 3.16
N GLN A 58 7.53 4.97 3.04
CA GLN A 58 8.56 4.21 2.34
C GLN A 58 8.85 2.88 3.03
N ALA A 59 8.95 2.87 4.36
CA ALA A 59 9.17 1.64 5.13
C ALA A 59 8.01 0.66 4.98
N GLN A 60 6.76 1.14 4.99
CA GLN A 60 5.58 0.33 4.71
C GLN A 60 5.61 -0.21 3.28
N ASN A 61 5.82 0.65 2.28
CA ASN A 61 5.80 0.25 0.87
C ASN A 61 6.84 -0.84 0.55
N ARG A 62 8.02 -0.79 1.20
CA ARG A 62 9.05 -1.84 1.07
C ARG A 62 8.64 -3.20 1.62
N ARG A 63 7.63 -3.28 2.50
CA ARG A 63 7.13 -4.52 3.09
C ARG A 63 5.92 -5.09 2.33
N GLY A 64 5.55 -4.49 1.20
CA GLY A 64 4.50 -5.01 0.31
C GLY A 64 3.13 -5.10 0.98
N SER A 65 2.46 -6.25 0.84
CA SER A 65 1.14 -6.54 1.42
C SER A 65 1.13 -6.34 2.94
N TYR A 66 2.23 -6.64 3.64
CA TYR A 66 2.33 -6.37 5.08
C TYR A 66 2.19 -4.86 5.37
N GLY A 67 2.87 -4.01 4.61
CA GLY A 67 2.74 -2.56 4.72
C GLY A 67 1.35 -2.06 4.35
N PHE A 68 0.73 -2.67 3.33
CA PHE A 68 -0.67 -2.42 2.96
C PHE A 68 -1.63 -2.77 4.10
N PHE A 69 -1.45 -3.91 4.79
CA PHE A 69 -2.27 -4.28 5.94
C PHE A 69 -2.08 -3.32 7.13
N GLN A 70 -0.87 -2.82 7.35
CA GLN A 70 -0.61 -1.77 8.34
C GLN A 70 -1.35 -0.47 7.99
N TRP A 71 -1.28 -0.02 6.73
CA TRP A 71 -2.00 1.16 6.24
C TRP A 71 -3.52 1.00 6.36
N ALA A 72 -4.03 -0.20 6.07
CA ALA A 72 -5.45 -0.53 6.20
C ALA A 72 -5.91 -0.68 7.67
N GLY A 73 -4.99 -0.66 8.64
CA GLY A 73 -5.29 -0.92 10.05
C GLY A 73 -5.68 -2.37 10.36
N SER A 74 -5.35 -3.32 9.47
CA SER A 74 -5.70 -4.74 9.63
C SER A 74 -4.70 -5.47 10.51
N LYS A 75 -4.91 -5.38 11.83
CA LYS A 75 -4.07 -6.04 12.82
C LYS A 75 -4.07 -7.57 12.65
N SER A 76 -5.24 -8.16 12.41
CA SER A 76 -5.37 -9.62 12.26
C SER A 76 -4.60 -10.16 11.04
N ALA A 77 -4.54 -9.41 9.94
CA ALA A 77 -3.72 -9.77 8.78
C ALA A 77 -2.22 -9.71 9.09
N THR A 78 -1.76 -8.64 9.75
CA THR A 78 -0.36 -8.56 10.19
C THR A 78 0.00 -9.66 11.19
N GLU A 79 -0.90 -9.98 12.12
CA GLU A 79 -0.71 -11.07 13.08
C GLU A 79 -0.70 -12.45 12.42
N ALA A 80 -1.47 -12.66 11.35
CA ALA A 80 -1.44 -13.90 10.58
C ALA A 80 -0.06 -14.14 9.95
N LEU A 81 0.58 -13.09 9.41
CA LEU A 81 1.94 -13.15 8.87
C LEU A 81 3.00 -13.28 9.98
N ASP A 82 2.90 -12.48 11.04
CA ASP A 82 3.88 -12.43 12.13
C ASP A 82 3.91 -13.71 12.99
N ASN A 83 2.76 -14.38 13.11
CA ASN A 83 2.58 -15.62 13.87
C ASN A 83 2.51 -16.87 12.96
N ALA A 84 2.70 -16.72 11.66
CA ALA A 84 2.78 -17.86 10.75
C ALA A 84 3.86 -18.84 11.22
N LYS A 85 3.55 -20.15 11.17
CA LYS A 85 4.50 -21.21 11.56
C LYS A 85 5.78 -21.14 10.72
N TYR A 86 5.64 -20.78 9.45
CA TYR A 86 6.73 -20.71 8.48
C TYR A 86 7.13 -19.26 8.13
N LYS A 87 6.94 -18.31 9.06
CA LYS A 87 7.21 -16.88 8.81
C LYS A 87 8.62 -16.56 8.31
N ASN A 88 9.60 -17.42 8.62
CA ASN A 88 10.98 -17.26 8.16
C ASN A 88 11.16 -17.50 6.65
N LEU A 89 10.13 -18.01 5.97
CA LEU A 89 10.11 -18.22 4.51
C LEU A 89 9.49 -17.03 3.77
N ILE A 90 8.87 -16.09 4.49
CA ILE A 90 8.26 -14.87 3.94
C ILE A 90 9.35 -13.82 3.74
N ALA A 91 9.50 -13.32 2.52
CA ALA A 91 10.43 -12.24 2.19
C ALA A 91 9.65 -10.95 1.91
N TYR A 92 9.16 -10.33 2.98
CA TYR A 92 8.25 -9.18 2.94
C TYR A 92 8.55 -8.16 1.83
N GLY A 93 7.60 -8.01 0.90
CA GLY A 93 7.65 -7.03 -0.19
C GLY A 93 8.69 -7.30 -1.27
N THR A 94 9.46 -8.39 -1.18
CA THR A 94 10.48 -8.74 -2.18
C THR A 94 9.84 -9.10 -3.50
N ALA A 95 10.39 -8.64 -4.63
CA ALA A 95 9.86 -8.99 -5.95
C ALA A 95 9.70 -10.51 -6.13
N GLY A 96 8.52 -10.94 -6.54
CA GLY A 96 8.18 -12.35 -6.73
C GLY A 96 7.72 -13.08 -5.47
N ASP A 97 7.91 -12.52 -4.27
CA ASP A 97 7.33 -13.03 -3.03
C ASP A 97 5.80 -12.90 -3.02
N ALA A 98 5.09 -13.79 -2.30
CA ALA A 98 3.64 -13.69 -2.20
C ALA A 98 3.18 -12.35 -1.61
N THR A 99 3.98 -11.75 -0.73
CA THR A 99 3.71 -10.45 -0.11
C THR A 99 4.12 -9.26 -0.97
N SER A 100 4.65 -9.44 -2.19
CA SER A 100 4.85 -8.29 -3.08
C SER A 100 3.53 -7.70 -3.56
N LEU A 101 3.43 -6.37 -3.69
CA LEU A 101 2.18 -5.72 -4.12
C LEU A 101 1.70 -6.20 -5.50
N ASP A 102 2.64 -6.52 -6.39
CA ASP A 102 2.32 -7.01 -7.74
C ASP A 102 1.70 -8.41 -7.68
N ASN A 103 2.21 -9.29 -6.81
CA ASN A 103 1.62 -10.61 -6.62
C ASN A 103 0.33 -10.58 -5.80
N LEU A 104 0.20 -9.68 -4.82
CA LEU A 104 -1.05 -9.43 -4.12
C LEU A 104 -2.17 -9.08 -5.11
N GLU A 105 -1.88 -8.20 -6.07
CA GLU A 105 -2.81 -7.81 -7.11
C GLU A 105 -3.10 -8.95 -8.10
N ALA A 106 -2.07 -9.66 -8.56
CA ALA A 106 -2.22 -10.81 -9.47
C ALA A 106 -3.00 -11.98 -8.83
N ALA A 107 -2.93 -12.15 -7.51
CA ALA A 107 -3.67 -13.17 -6.80
C ALA A 107 -5.20 -12.96 -6.86
N LEU A 108 -5.66 -11.72 -7.06
CA LEU A 108 -7.09 -11.43 -7.17
C LEU A 108 -7.69 -11.99 -8.46
N ASP A 109 -6.89 -12.18 -9.52
CA ASP A 109 -7.32 -12.81 -10.77
C ASP A 109 -7.73 -14.28 -10.55
N LEU A 110 -7.11 -14.95 -9.59
CA LEU A 110 -7.45 -16.32 -9.20
C LEU A 110 -8.85 -16.35 -8.58
N ILE A 111 -9.14 -15.41 -7.67
CA ILE A 111 -10.44 -15.30 -7.02
C ILE A 111 -11.52 -14.94 -8.05
N ASP A 112 -11.24 -14.03 -8.99
CA ASP A 112 -12.16 -13.69 -10.07
C ASP A 112 -12.54 -14.92 -10.89
N LYS A 113 -11.54 -15.69 -11.34
CA LYS A 113 -11.79 -16.88 -12.15
C LYS A 113 -12.52 -17.98 -11.37
N VAL A 114 -12.21 -18.15 -10.09
CA VAL A 114 -12.95 -19.06 -9.21
C VAL A 114 -14.39 -18.60 -9.00
N ASN A 115 -14.63 -17.31 -8.87
CA ASN A 115 -15.98 -16.75 -8.75
C ASN A 115 -16.80 -16.88 -10.04
N GLU A 116 -16.18 -16.77 -11.22
CA GLU A 116 -16.82 -17.10 -12.50
C GLU A 116 -17.35 -18.54 -12.50
N TYR A 117 -16.52 -19.51 -12.08
CA TYR A 117 -16.91 -20.91 -11.99
C TYR A 117 -17.98 -21.18 -10.94
N ARG A 118 -17.84 -20.59 -9.75
CA ARG A 118 -18.87 -20.68 -8.71
C ARG A 118 -20.21 -20.16 -9.20
N LYS A 119 -20.23 -19.03 -9.90
CA LYS A 119 -21.43 -18.46 -10.49
C LYS A 119 -22.03 -19.36 -11.57
N ALA A 120 -21.20 -19.95 -12.44
CA ALA A 120 -21.64 -20.91 -13.44
C ALA A 120 -22.33 -22.13 -12.82
N ASP A 121 -21.87 -22.57 -11.65
CA ASP A 121 -22.46 -23.67 -10.87
C ASP A 121 -23.62 -23.23 -9.94
N GLY A 122 -24.08 -21.98 -10.04
CA GLY A 122 -25.18 -21.44 -9.23
C GLY A 122 -24.82 -21.19 -7.76
N LEU A 123 -23.54 -21.07 -7.44
CA LEU A 123 -23.01 -20.73 -6.12
C LEU A 123 -22.80 -19.22 -5.99
N LYS A 124 -22.82 -18.74 -4.74
CA LYS A 124 -22.47 -17.34 -4.44
C LYS A 124 -20.98 -17.12 -4.63
N GLU A 125 -20.63 -15.96 -5.16
CA GLU A 125 -19.25 -15.48 -5.21
C GLU A 125 -18.67 -15.36 -3.80
N LEU A 126 -17.37 -15.63 -3.68
CA LEU A 126 -16.59 -15.46 -2.47
C LEU A 126 -16.11 -14.02 -2.37
N VAL A 127 -16.12 -13.48 -1.15
CA VAL A 127 -15.57 -12.15 -0.84
C VAL A 127 -14.24 -12.27 -0.09
N VAL A 128 -13.43 -11.22 -0.17
CA VAL A 128 -12.06 -11.18 0.35
C VAL A 128 -12.04 -10.53 1.74
N THR A 129 -11.20 -11.05 2.63
CA THR A 129 -10.77 -10.33 3.85
C THR A 129 -9.24 -10.21 3.89
N ASP A 130 -8.74 -9.19 4.58
CA ASP A 130 -7.29 -8.98 4.72
C ASP A 130 -6.61 -10.16 5.41
N THR A 131 -7.24 -10.73 6.45
CA THR A 131 -6.68 -11.89 7.15
C THR A 131 -6.58 -13.11 6.24
N MET A 132 -7.58 -13.34 5.38
CA MET A 132 -7.54 -14.47 4.44
C MET A 132 -6.49 -14.27 3.34
N MET A 133 -6.27 -13.04 2.86
CA MET A 133 -5.17 -12.74 1.92
C MET A 133 -3.81 -13.01 2.58
N ALA A 134 -3.59 -12.49 3.79
CA ALA A 134 -2.36 -12.72 4.56
C ALA A 134 -2.09 -14.22 4.82
N MET A 135 -3.12 -15.00 5.16
CA MET A 135 -2.99 -16.45 5.33
C MET A 135 -2.61 -17.15 4.02
N ALA A 136 -3.25 -16.78 2.90
CA ALA A 136 -2.88 -17.31 1.59
C ALA A 136 -1.43 -16.99 1.22
N GLU A 137 -0.96 -15.78 1.51
CA GLU A 137 0.41 -15.35 1.22
C GLU A 137 1.44 -16.19 2.00
N ALA A 138 1.24 -16.33 3.31
CA ALA A 138 2.09 -17.18 4.14
C ALA A 138 2.05 -18.66 3.72
N ASP A 139 0.91 -19.15 3.27
CA ASP A 139 0.77 -20.52 2.75
C ASP A 139 1.46 -20.69 1.39
N ALA A 140 1.37 -19.71 0.48
CA ALA A 140 2.04 -19.75 -0.82
C ALA A 140 3.56 -19.69 -0.69
N ASP A 141 4.10 -18.84 0.19
CA ASP A 141 5.55 -18.78 0.47
C ASP A 141 6.05 -20.07 1.12
N ALA A 142 5.30 -20.61 2.09
CA ALA A 142 5.66 -21.89 2.69
C ALA A 142 5.59 -23.04 1.68
N TYR A 143 4.57 -23.08 0.83
CA TYR A 143 4.45 -24.08 -0.22
C TYR A 143 5.57 -23.98 -1.26
N TYR A 144 6.02 -22.76 -1.59
CA TYR A 144 7.14 -22.54 -2.49
C TYR A 144 8.42 -23.24 -1.99
N ASP A 145 8.77 -23.04 -0.73
CA ASP A 145 10.01 -23.57 -0.15
C ASP A 145 9.89 -25.04 0.30
N LEU A 146 8.71 -25.49 0.75
CA LEU A 146 8.51 -26.84 1.28
C LEU A 146 8.01 -27.84 0.24
N ASN A 147 7.43 -27.37 -0.86
CA ASN A 147 6.75 -28.17 -1.90
C ASN A 147 5.70 -29.16 -1.34
N THR A 148 5.10 -28.84 -0.20
CA THR A 148 4.02 -29.59 0.45
C THR A 148 3.04 -28.62 1.12
N ALA A 149 1.80 -29.06 1.33
CA ALA A 149 0.77 -28.23 1.95
C ALA A 149 1.15 -27.84 3.39
N PRO A 150 1.29 -26.53 3.71
CA PRO A 150 1.76 -26.05 5.01
C PRO A 150 0.71 -26.25 6.11
N LYS A 151 -0.59 -26.14 5.78
CA LYS A 151 -1.73 -26.40 6.70
C LYS A 151 -1.59 -25.70 8.05
N GLN A 152 -1.07 -24.47 8.06
CA GLN A 152 -0.59 -23.81 9.28
C GLN A 152 -1.67 -23.01 10.03
N PHE A 153 -2.80 -22.71 9.39
CA PHE A 153 -3.81 -21.81 9.96
C PHE A 153 -5.07 -22.51 10.48
N THR A 154 -5.63 -21.91 11.52
CA THR A 154 -6.91 -22.29 12.14
C THR A 154 -7.57 -21.01 12.63
N VAL A 155 -8.84 -20.82 12.31
CA VAL A 155 -9.63 -19.65 12.67
C VAL A 155 -10.75 -20.08 13.59
N ASN A 156 -10.79 -19.52 14.81
CA ASN A 156 -11.78 -19.87 15.83
C ASN A 156 -11.90 -21.39 16.06
N GLY A 157 -10.76 -22.08 16.15
CA GLY A 157 -10.70 -23.53 16.35
C GLY A 157 -10.99 -24.39 15.11
N ASN A 158 -11.32 -23.78 13.96
CA ASN A 158 -11.61 -24.49 12.73
C ASN A 158 -10.47 -24.36 11.72
N LYS A 159 -10.01 -25.47 11.14
CA LYS A 159 -9.02 -25.44 10.05
C LYS A 159 -9.60 -24.72 8.83
N ILE A 160 -8.80 -23.85 8.23
CA ILE A 160 -9.13 -23.29 6.92
C ILE A 160 -8.95 -24.35 5.84
N ALA A 161 -9.74 -24.27 4.77
CA ALA A 161 -9.50 -25.09 3.58
C ALA A 161 -8.56 -24.36 2.63
N GLU A 162 -7.80 -25.12 1.84
CA GLU A 162 -6.69 -24.62 1.06
C GLU A 162 -6.62 -25.39 -0.28
N ASN A 163 -6.47 -24.64 -1.38
CA ASN A 163 -6.04 -25.16 -2.67
C ASN A 163 -4.62 -24.67 -2.95
N LEU A 164 -3.76 -25.56 -3.43
CA LEU A 164 -2.38 -25.25 -3.80
C LEU A 164 -2.06 -25.81 -5.17
N GLY A 165 -1.15 -25.15 -5.89
CA GLY A 165 -0.56 -25.74 -7.07
C GLY A 165 0.46 -24.85 -7.75
N THR A 166 1.17 -25.43 -8.73
CA THR A 166 2.18 -24.71 -9.51
C THR A 166 1.65 -24.53 -10.93
N PHE A 167 1.47 -23.29 -11.36
CA PHE A 167 0.88 -22.96 -12.66
C PHE A 167 1.58 -21.78 -13.32
N SER A 168 1.36 -21.58 -14.61
CA SER A 168 1.93 -20.44 -15.33
C SER A 168 1.22 -19.11 -15.05
N ASN A 169 -0.04 -19.16 -14.63
CA ASN A 169 -0.83 -17.99 -14.23
C ASN A 169 -2.09 -18.42 -13.43
N ALA A 170 -2.77 -17.42 -12.87
CA ALA A 170 -3.98 -17.60 -12.07
C ALA A 170 -5.11 -18.31 -12.82
N ALA A 171 -5.35 -17.98 -14.09
CA ALA A 171 -6.37 -18.61 -14.90
C ALA A 171 -6.12 -20.12 -15.06
N LYS A 172 -4.87 -20.53 -15.31
CA LYS A 172 -4.50 -21.95 -15.38
C LYS A 172 -4.65 -22.67 -14.05
N ALA A 173 -4.42 -22.00 -12.93
CA ALA A 173 -4.67 -22.57 -11.61
C ALA A 173 -6.18 -22.84 -11.42
N ALA A 174 -7.01 -21.82 -11.64
CA ALA A 174 -8.47 -21.94 -11.53
C ALA A 174 -9.05 -22.98 -12.49
N ASP A 175 -8.64 -22.97 -13.77
CA ASP A 175 -9.09 -23.91 -14.79
C ASP A 175 -8.77 -25.35 -14.38
N SER A 176 -7.55 -25.59 -13.87
CA SER A 176 -7.11 -26.93 -13.47
C SER A 176 -7.87 -27.41 -12.24
N TRP A 177 -8.09 -26.54 -11.26
CA TRP A 177 -8.87 -26.84 -10.07
C TRP A 177 -10.34 -27.12 -10.41
N TYR A 178 -10.93 -26.36 -11.33
CA TYR A 178 -12.31 -26.55 -11.76
C TYR A 178 -12.48 -27.78 -12.66
N ALA A 179 -11.48 -28.15 -13.47
CA ALA A 179 -11.55 -29.33 -14.35
C ALA A 179 -11.80 -30.64 -13.60
N GLU A 180 -11.42 -30.71 -12.31
CA GLU A 180 -11.73 -31.83 -11.43
C GLU A 180 -13.25 -32.07 -11.25
N LYS A 181 -14.09 -31.07 -11.55
CA LYS A 181 -15.56 -31.20 -11.56
C LYS A 181 -16.03 -32.39 -12.37
N LYS A 182 -15.42 -32.64 -13.53
CA LYS A 182 -15.79 -33.78 -14.38
C LYS A 182 -15.65 -35.11 -13.62
N VAL A 183 -14.54 -35.27 -12.90
CA VAL A 183 -14.28 -36.48 -12.10
C VAL A 183 -15.24 -36.53 -10.91
N ALA A 184 -15.55 -35.39 -10.28
CA ALA A 184 -16.52 -35.31 -9.19
C ALA A 184 -17.95 -35.66 -9.64
N ASP A 185 -18.35 -35.27 -10.85
CA ASP A 185 -19.65 -35.59 -11.43
C ASP A 185 -19.75 -37.09 -11.77
N GLU A 186 -18.68 -37.69 -12.31
CA GLU A 186 -18.59 -39.13 -12.62
C GLU A 186 -18.46 -40.00 -11.35
N HIS A 187 -17.82 -39.48 -10.30
CA HIS A 187 -17.52 -40.17 -9.05
C HIS A 187 -17.84 -39.30 -7.82
N PRO A 188 -19.12 -39.09 -7.51
CA PRO A 188 -19.54 -38.23 -6.39
C PRO A 188 -19.07 -38.74 -5.03
N ASP A 189 -18.75 -40.03 -4.89
CA ASP A 189 -18.19 -40.61 -3.67
C ASP A 189 -16.76 -40.13 -3.36
N TYR A 190 -16.03 -39.59 -4.35
CA TYR A 190 -14.68 -39.04 -4.17
C TYR A 190 -14.68 -37.72 -3.39
N MET A 191 -15.84 -37.03 -3.32
CA MET A 191 -16.07 -35.76 -2.61
C MET A 191 -16.15 -35.97 -1.08
N SER A 192 -15.26 -36.78 -0.52
CA SER A 192 -15.14 -37.06 0.90
C SER A 192 -13.66 -37.14 1.28
N TYR A 193 -13.26 -36.43 2.35
CA TYR A 193 -11.89 -36.45 2.86
C TYR A 193 -11.38 -37.85 3.24
N SER A 194 -12.27 -38.81 3.51
CA SER A 194 -11.91 -40.19 3.82
C SER A 194 -11.74 -41.09 2.58
N ASN A 195 -12.12 -40.61 1.39
CA ASN A 195 -11.99 -41.39 0.16
C ASN A 195 -10.53 -41.40 -0.33
N ALA A 196 -10.03 -42.57 -0.74
CA ALA A 196 -8.67 -42.73 -1.23
C ALA A 196 -8.38 -41.92 -2.52
N ASN A 197 -9.42 -41.60 -3.29
CA ASN A 197 -9.33 -40.81 -4.52
C ASN A 197 -9.63 -39.32 -4.33
N TRP A 198 -9.75 -38.85 -3.07
CA TRP A 198 -10.04 -37.46 -2.76
C TRP A 198 -9.10 -36.48 -3.47
N SER A 199 -7.80 -36.80 -3.58
CA SER A 199 -6.82 -35.95 -4.27
C SER A 199 -7.14 -35.65 -5.75
N LYS A 200 -8.08 -36.38 -6.38
CA LYS A 200 -8.53 -36.15 -7.76
C LYS A 200 -9.66 -35.12 -7.88
N VAL A 201 -10.34 -34.82 -6.78
CA VAL A 201 -11.47 -33.86 -6.72
C VAL A 201 -11.27 -32.77 -5.66
N GLY A 202 -10.07 -32.79 -5.06
CA GLY A 202 -9.53 -31.93 -4.01
C GLY A 202 -9.94 -30.47 -4.12
N HIS A 203 -9.54 -29.91 -5.24
CA HIS A 203 -9.62 -28.49 -5.48
C HIS A 203 -11.03 -28.06 -5.85
N TYR A 204 -11.72 -28.85 -6.69
CA TYR A 204 -13.11 -28.57 -7.05
C TYR A 204 -14.06 -28.66 -5.86
N PHE A 205 -13.87 -29.62 -4.97
CA PHE A 205 -14.68 -29.71 -3.74
C PHE A 205 -14.57 -28.46 -2.88
N ASN A 206 -13.37 -27.92 -2.66
CA ASN A 206 -13.21 -26.68 -1.91
C ASN A 206 -13.91 -25.51 -2.61
N LEU A 207 -13.71 -25.39 -3.93
CA LEU A 207 -14.35 -24.36 -4.75
C LEU A 207 -15.88 -24.47 -4.74
N SER A 208 -16.45 -25.68 -4.71
CA SER A 208 -17.89 -25.93 -4.84
C SER A 208 -18.65 -25.94 -3.51
N GLN A 209 -17.96 -25.83 -2.37
CA GLN A 209 -18.62 -25.78 -1.07
C GLN A 209 -19.50 -24.53 -0.92
N LYS A 210 -20.79 -24.76 -0.66
CA LYS A 210 -21.79 -23.70 -0.34
C LYS A 210 -21.50 -22.97 0.97
N LYS A 211 -20.84 -23.64 1.92
CA LYS A 211 -20.54 -23.09 3.25
C LYS A 211 -19.44 -22.03 3.22
N TYR A 212 -18.58 -22.01 2.20
CA TYR A 212 -17.54 -21.00 2.10
C TYR A 212 -18.10 -19.72 1.51
N THR A 213 -17.85 -18.63 2.20
CA THR A 213 -18.32 -17.28 1.85
C THR A 213 -17.16 -16.30 1.74
N VAL A 214 -16.04 -16.56 2.41
CA VAL A 214 -14.86 -15.72 2.38
C VAL A 214 -13.63 -16.47 1.89
N THR A 215 -12.73 -15.74 1.26
CA THR A 215 -11.51 -16.29 0.66
C THR A 215 -10.36 -15.30 0.73
N GLY A 216 -9.17 -15.80 0.44
CA GLY A 216 -7.98 -15.03 0.12
C GLY A 216 -7.12 -15.87 -0.79
N ALA A 217 -6.30 -15.22 -1.61
CA ALA A 217 -5.45 -15.89 -2.56
C ALA A 217 -4.06 -15.26 -2.56
N ALA A 218 -3.09 -16.03 -3.03
CA ALA A 218 -1.72 -15.58 -3.18
C ALA A 218 -1.06 -16.25 -4.39
N ALA A 219 -0.08 -15.54 -4.93
CA ALA A 219 0.81 -16.04 -5.95
C ALA A 219 2.26 -15.79 -5.49
N ASN A 220 3.08 -16.82 -5.36
CA ASN A 220 4.52 -16.66 -5.27
C ASN A 220 5.12 -16.94 -6.66
N SER A 221 5.78 -15.93 -7.22
CA SER A 221 6.40 -15.94 -8.55
C SER A 221 7.93 -15.88 -8.48
N ARG A 222 8.55 -16.19 -7.33
CA ARG A 222 10.01 -16.31 -7.18
C ARG A 222 10.56 -17.30 -8.23
N PRO A 223 11.74 -17.04 -8.82
CA PRO A 223 12.14 -17.60 -10.11
C PRO A 223 12.69 -19.03 -10.02
N VAL A 224 11.84 -20.07 -9.97
CA VAL A 224 12.29 -21.48 -10.09
C VAL A 224 11.27 -22.40 -10.79
N SER A 225 10.65 -21.96 -11.88
CA SER A 225 9.65 -22.68 -12.72
C SER A 225 8.20 -22.67 -12.19
N GLY A 226 7.36 -21.84 -12.82
CA GLY A 226 5.95 -21.68 -12.49
C GLY A 226 5.71 -20.88 -11.21
N SER A 227 4.54 -20.23 -11.11
CA SER A 227 4.11 -19.55 -9.90
C SER A 227 3.35 -20.51 -9.00
N LYS A 228 3.62 -20.42 -7.69
CA LYS A 228 2.91 -21.18 -6.66
C LYS A 228 1.67 -20.40 -6.29
N PHE A 229 0.51 -20.97 -6.56
CA PHE A 229 -0.78 -20.37 -6.22
C PHE A 229 -1.34 -21.03 -4.96
N CYS A 230 -1.88 -20.20 -4.08
CA CYS A 230 -2.69 -20.60 -2.95
C CYS A 230 -4.04 -19.90 -3.02
N GLN A 231 -5.12 -20.60 -2.72
CA GLN A 231 -6.38 -19.98 -2.34
C GLN A 231 -6.94 -20.66 -1.10
N VAL A 232 -7.24 -19.87 -0.08
CA VAL A 232 -7.84 -20.34 1.16
C VAL A 232 -9.32 -20.01 1.24
N TYR A 233 -10.08 -20.85 1.96
CA TYR A 233 -11.53 -20.75 2.05
C TYR A 233 -12.01 -20.87 3.49
N PHE A 234 -12.97 -20.02 3.86
CA PHE A 234 -13.59 -20.06 5.17
C PHE A 234 -15.08 -19.66 5.12
N SER A 235 -15.80 -20.00 6.18
CA SER A 235 -17.27 -19.91 6.22
C SER A 235 -17.82 -18.57 6.72
N ASN A 236 -16.94 -17.69 7.23
CA ASN A 236 -17.34 -16.41 7.81
C ASN A 236 -16.15 -15.44 7.83
N ALA A 237 -16.41 -14.14 7.68
CA ALA A 237 -15.44 -13.06 7.85
C ALA A 237 -15.05 -12.78 9.32
N ASN A 238 -15.75 -13.38 10.29
CA ASN A 238 -15.48 -13.18 11.73
C ASN A 238 -15.50 -11.71 12.18
N GLY A 239 -16.39 -10.91 11.57
CA GLY A 239 -16.52 -9.48 11.87
C GLY A 239 -15.56 -8.58 11.08
N GLU A 240 -14.66 -9.13 10.27
CA GLU A 240 -13.88 -8.33 9.33
C GLU A 240 -14.77 -7.70 8.24
N LYS A 241 -14.35 -6.53 7.77
CA LYS A 241 -14.91 -5.95 6.54
C LYS A 241 -14.56 -6.87 5.37
N THR A 242 -15.55 -7.11 4.51
CA THR A 242 -15.39 -7.92 3.31
C THR A 242 -15.37 -7.04 2.07
N TYR A 243 -14.71 -7.53 1.03
CA TYR A 243 -14.54 -6.81 -0.23
C TYR A 243 -14.75 -7.76 -1.40
N THR A 244 -15.34 -7.26 -2.48
CA THR A 244 -15.15 -7.86 -3.81
C THR A 244 -13.69 -7.70 -4.23
N THR A 245 -13.23 -8.49 -5.19
CA THR A 245 -11.90 -8.34 -5.80
C THR A 245 -11.70 -6.96 -6.41
N LYS A 246 -12.75 -6.37 -7.00
CA LYS A 246 -12.75 -5.00 -7.53
C LYS A 246 -12.46 -3.96 -6.44
N GLU A 247 -13.23 -3.98 -5.35
CA GLU A 247 -13.01 -3.08 -4.21
C GLU A 247 -11.63 -3.30 -3.58
N TYR A 248 -11.13 -4.54 -3.58
CA TYR A 248 -9.81 -4.83 -3.06
C TYR A 248 -8.69 -4.25 -3.94
N ARG A 249 -8.81 -4.33 -5.26
CA ARG A 249 -7.89 -3.66 -6.21
C ARG A 249 -7.89 -2.15 -6.03
N GLU A 250 -9.06 -1.55 -5.82
CA GLU A 250 -9.18 -0.11 -5.54
C GLU A 250 -8.39 0.28 -4.28
N ARG A 251 -8.47 -0.52 -3.21
CA ARG A 251 -7.66 -0.30 -1.99
C ARG A 251 -6.15 -0.42 -2.25
N ILE A 252 -5.71 -1.40 -3.04
CA ILE A 252 -4.29 -1.53 -3.40
C ILE A 252 -3.83 -0.31 -4.19
N ALA A 253 -4.66 0.19 -5.11
CA ALA A 253 -4.37 1.40 -5.88
C ALA A 253 -4.28 2.65 -4.98
N GLU A 254 -5.21 2.82 -4.02
CA GLU A 254 -5.16 3.89 -3.02
C GLU A 254 -3.86 3.83 -2.19
N TYR A 255 -3.44 2.64 -1.79
CA TYR A 255 -2.19 2.46 -1.04
C TYR A 255 -0.94 2.81 -1.87
N ARG A 256 -0.92 2.47 -3.17
CA ARG A 256 0.18 2.85 -4.07
C ARG A 256 0.25 4.38 -4.21
N VAL A 257 -0.89 5.04 -4.36
CA VAL A 257 -0.98 6.52 -4.43
C VAL A 257 -0.53 7.17 -3.12
N PHE A 258 -0.90 6.60 -1.97
CA PHE A 258 -0.51 7.12 -0.66
C PHE A 258 1.01 7.31 -0.50
N TYR A 259 1.82 6.37 -1.01
CA TYR A 259 3.28 6.52 -1.00
C TYR A 259 3.76 7.69 -1.87
N ASP A 260 3.20 7.82 -3.07
CA ASP A 260 3.54 8.90 -4.00
C ASP A 260 3.12 10.27 -3.45
N ASP A 261 1.94 10.38 -2.83
CA ASP A 261 1.45 11.59 -2.18
C ASP A 261 2.43 12.08 -1.10
N ARG A 262 2.95 11.18 -0.25
CA ARG A 262 3.92 11.56 0.81
C ARG A 262 5.24 12.05 0.24
N LYS A 263 5.65 11.51 -0.90
CA LYS A 263 6.84 11.97 -1.61
C LYS A 263 6.62 13.37 -2.17
N GLU A 264 5.45 13.62 -2.76
CA GLU A 264 5.07 14.94 -3.26
C GLU A 264 4.96 15.98 -2.14
N ASP A 265 4.31 15.64 -1.02
CA ASP A 265 4.19 16.51 0.16
C ASP A 265 5.56 16.99 0.67
N LEU A 266 6.53 16.06 0.77
CA LEU A 266 7.90 16.38 1.15
C LEU A 266 8.57 17.33 0.14
N GLN A 267 8.41 17.09 -1.15
CA GLN A 267 8.96 17.95 -2.20
C GLN A 267 8.33 19.35 -2.18
N GLU A 268 7.01 19.45 -1.99
CA GLU A 268 6.31 20.73 -1.89
C GLU A 268 6.75 21.51 -0.64
N ALA A 269 6.90 20.84 0.51
CA ALA A 269 7.40 21.47 1.73
C ALA A 269 8.84 21.99 1.58
N GLN A 270 9.72 21.20 0.96
CA GLN A 270 11.10 21.61 0.69
C GLN A 270 11.18 22.81 -0.27
N ALA A 271 10.36 22.82 -1.32
CA ALA A 271 10.28 23.94 -2.25
C ALA A 271 9.77 25.22 -1.57
N ALA A 272 8.74 25.12 -0.72
CA ALA A 272 8.22 26.24 0.04
C ALA A 272 9.26 26.81 1.02
N LEU A 273 9.98 25.93 1.74
CA LEU A 273 11.06 26.34 2.63
C LEU A 273 12.17 27.09 1.89
N GLN A 274 12.56 26.60 0.70
CA GLN A 274 13.57 27.28 -0.13
C GLN A 274 13.11 28.69 -0.54
N GLN A 275 11.84 28.87 -0.90
CA GLN A 275 11.28 30.18 -1.22
C GLN A 275 11.25 31.11 0.00
N ALA A 276 10.86 30.59 1.17
CA ALA A 276 10.85 31.37 2.41
C ALA A 276 12.25 31.83 2.83
N ARG A 277 13.29 30.99 2.63
CA ARG A 277 14.69 31.37 2.87
C ARG A 277 15.17 32.48 1.93
N VAL A 278 14.74 32.47 0.66
CA VAL A 278 15.03 33.57 -0.27
C VAL A 278 14.37 34.88 0.20
N ARG A 279 13.11 34.82 0.66
CA ARG A 279 12.40 35.97 1.22
C ARG A 279 13.10 36.51 2.47
N GLN A 280 13.46 35.63 3.42
CA GLN A 280 14.18 35.99 4.64
C GLN A 280 15.54 36.65 4.33
N ALA A 281 16.33 36.07 3.43
CA ALA A 281 17.61 36.65 3.02
C ALA A 281 17.45 38.02 2.35
N THR A 282 16.36 38.21 1.59
CA THR A 282 16.03 39.50 0.98
C THR A 282 15.66 40.54 2.03
N ALA A 283 14.77 40.19 2.96
CA ALA A 283 14.38 41.05 4.09
C ALA A 283 15.59 41.45 4.95
N GLN A 284 16.51 40.50 5.21
CA GLN A 284 17.73 40.77 5.96
C GLN A 284 18.62 41.81 5.27
N ARG A 285 18.84 41.67 3.95
CA ARG A 285 19.63 42.65 3.18
C ARG A 285 19.04 44.04 3.21
N ILE A 286 17.70 44.17 3.21
CA ILE A 286 17.01 45.46 3.31
C ILE A 286 17.27 46.10 4.67
N VAL A 287 17.07 45.35 5.76
CA VAL A 287 17.34 45.82 7.13
C VAL A 287 18.80 46.26 7.28
N ASP A 288 19.75 45.53 6.70
CA ASP A 288 21.18 45.87 6.74
C ASP A 288 21.49 47.15 5.94
N ALA A 289 20.87 47.34 4.78
CA ALA A 289 21.03 48.54 3.95
C ALA A 289 20.47 49.79 4.64
N GLU A 290 19.30 49.70 5.27
CA GLU A 290 18.71 50.81 6.03
C GLU A 290 19.59 51.25 7.20
N LYS A 291 20.17 50.28 7.94
CA LYS A 291 21.12 50.57 9.03
C LYS A 291 22.34 51.35 8.51
N GLN A 292 22.89 50.96 7.36
CA GLN A 292 24.04 51.65 6.75
C GLN A 292 23.70 53.06 6.26
N GLY A 293 22.54 53.28 5.63
CA GLY A 293 22.08 54.59 5.17
C GLY A 293 21.84 55.61 6.30
N THR A 294 21.33 55.16 7.46
CA THR A 294 21.21 56.02 8.65
C THR A 294 22.57 56.42 9.24
N ALA A 295 23.59 55.55 9.16
CA ALA A 295 24.92 55.86 9.66
C ALA A 295 25.59 56.98 8.83
N THR A 296 25.44 56.96 7.50
CA THR A 296 26.06 57.97 6.60
C THR A 296 25.42 59.35 6.70
N THR A 297 24.12 59.42 6.94
CA THR A 297 23.35 60.68 7.05
C THR A 297 23.63 61.42 8.37
N THR A 298 24.05 60.69 9.41
CA THR A 298 24.38 61.27 10.71
C THR A 298 25.77 61.92 10.71
N THR A 299 26.71 61.40 9.89
CA THR A 299 28.09 61.92 9.79
C THR A 299 28.22 63.17 8.91
N THR A 300 27.24 63.48 8.05
CA THR A 300 27.27 64.63 7.14
C THR A 300 26.64 65.90 7.73
N LYS A 301 26.08 65.84 8.94
CA LYS A 301 25.46 66.98 9.65
C LYS A 301 26.34 67.61 10.75
N ALA A 302 27.61 67.25 10.85
CA ALA A 302 28.55 67.83 11.81
C ALA A 302 29.46 68.88 11.16
#